data_AF-A0A7C8ZIU9-F1
#
_entry.id   AF-A0A7C8ZIU9-F1
#
_cell.length_a   1.000
_cell.length_b   1.000
_cell.length_c   1.000
_cell.angle_alpha   90.00
_cell.angle_beta   90.00
_cell.angle_gamma   90.00
#
_symmetry.space_group_name_H-M   'P 1'
#
loop_
_entity.id
_entity.type
_entity.pdbx_description
1 polymer ?
#
loop_
_entity_poly.entity_id
_entity_poly.type
_entity_poly.pdbx_seq_one_letter_code
_entity_poly.pdbx_strand_id
1 'polypeptide(L)'
;LGDALSLLVQADVSSVPIVDENDSLLDIYSRSDITSLAKDKAYAQIRLDEMSIHQALQLGQDATSPYGVFNGQRCQMCLPSDPLHKVMERLANPGTRRLVIVEAGS
;
A
#
# COMPACT_ATOMS: atom_id res chain seq x y z
N LEU A 1 4.87 -13.32 1.54
CA LEU A 1 3.88 -12.43 2.21
C LEU A 1 4.10 -12.35 3.72
N GLY A 2 4.44 -13.47 4.37
CA GLY A 2 4.63 -13.55 5.83
C GLY A 2 5.62 -12.54 6.43
N ASP A 3 6.71 -12.22 5.73
CA ASP A 3 7.69 -11.25 6.22
C ASP A 3 7.11 -9.83 6.30
N ALA A 4 6.36 -9.39 5.28
CA ALA A 4 5.71 -8.09 5.28
C ALA A 4 4.66 -7.97 6.40
N LEU A 5 3.92 -9.04 6.68
CA LEU A 5 3.00 -9.11 7.82
C LEU A 5 3.75 -8.99 9.15
N SER A 6 4.88 -9.69 9.27
CA SER A 6 5.74 -9.62 10.46
C SER A 6 6.30 -8.22 10.66
N LEU A 7 6.76 -7.55 9.58
CA LEU A 7 7.24 -6.17 9.62
C LEU A 7 6.17 -5.18 10.12
N LEU A 8 4.92 -5.30 9.64
CA LEU A 8 3.81 -4.45 10.08
C LEU A 8 3.56 -4.54 11.59
N VAL A 9 3.75 -5.72 12.18
CA VAL A 9 3.57 -5.98 13.62
C VAL A 9 4.80 -5.53 14.41
N GLN A 10 5.99 -5.96 13.98
CA GLN A 10 7.24 -5.71 14.71
C GLN A 10 7.60 -4.22 14.74
N ALA A 11 7.41 -3.50 13.63
CA ALA A 11 7.68 -2.06 13.56
C ALA A 11 6.50 -1.20 14.06
N ASP A 12 5.37 -1.83 14.43
CA ASP A 12 4.10 -1.17 14.75
C ASP A 12 3.67 -0.09 13.73
N VAL A 13 3.78 -0.42 12.45
CA VAL A 13 3.40 0.47 11.35
C VAL A 13 2.10 0.02 10.69
N SER A 14 1.38 1.00 10.15
CA SER A 14 0.11 0.73 9.44
C SER A 14 0.31 0.29 7.99
N SER A 15 1.53 0.42 7.46
CA SER A 15 1.90 0.09 6.09
C SER A 15 3.41 -0.01 5.89
N VAL A 16 3.82 -0.76 4.87
CA VAL A 16 5.21 -0.90 4.41
C VAL A 16 5.27 -0.50 2.93
N PRO A 17 6.19 0.40 2.52
CA PRO A 17 6.41 0.71 1.11
C PRO A 17 7.01 -0.50 0.39
N ILE A 18 6.60 -0.73 -0.85
CA ILE A 18 7.16 -1.74 -1.74
C ILE A 18 8.02 -1.00 -2.75
N VAL A 19 9.30 -1.35 -2.82
CA VAL A 19 10.28 -0.75 -3.73
C VAL A 19 10.84 -1.80 -4.68
N ASP A 20 11.41 -1.34 -5.80
CA ASP A 20 12.22 -2.18 -6.69
C ASP A 20 13.68 -2.28 -6.19
N GLU A 21 14.53 -2.91 -6.98
CA GLU A 21 15.96 -3.07 -6.68
C GLU A 21 16.75 -1.74 -6.70
N ASN A 22 16.17 -0.67 -7.26
CA ASN A 22 16.75 0.67 -7.33
C ASN A 22 16.17 1.61 -6.28
N ASP A 23 15.53 1.07 -5.22
CA ASP A 23 14.81 1.83 -4.19
C ASP A 23 13.67 2.72 -4.73
N SER A 24 13.19 2.46 -5.96
CA SER A 24 12.07 3.20 -6.54
C SER A 24 10.75 2.67 -6.00
N LEU A 25 9.88 3.57 -5.53
CA LEU A 25 8.58 3.20 -4.97
C LEU A 25 7.67 2.58 -6.03
N LEU A 26 7.27 1.32 -5.82
CA LEU A 26 6.34 0.58 -6.67
C LEU A 26 4.90 0.65 -6.16
N ASP A 27 4.68 0.37 -4.87
CA ASP A 27 3.35 0.35 -4.26
C ASP A 27 3.48 0.38 -2.71
N ILE A 28 2.38 0.12 -2.00
CA ILE A 28 2.32 0.05 -0.55
C ILE A 28 1.50 -1.15 -0.09
N TYR A 29 2.03 -1.91 0.87
CA TYR A 29 1.28 -2.96 1.56
C TYR A 29 0.79 -2.44 2.90
N SER A 30 -0.51 -2.53 3.17
CA SER A 30 -1.13 -1.92 4.34
C SER A 30 -2.01 -2.88 5.14
N ARG A 31 -2.28 -2.55 6.42
CA ARG A 31 -3.22 -3.33 7.25
C ARG A 31 -4.62 -3.43 6.63
N SER A 32 -5.05 -2.42 5.85
CA SER A 32 -6.31 -2.49 5.09
C SER A 32 -6.30 -3.57 4.01
N ASP A 33 -5.15 -3.88 3.41
CA ASP A 33 -5.05 -4.93 2.40
C ASP A 33 -5.24 -6.31 3.02
N ILE A 34 -4.75 -6.50 4.25
CA ILE A 34 -5.01 -7.72 5.04
C ILE A 34 -6.53 -7.88 5.26
N THR A 35 -7.23 -6.80 5.63
CA THR A 35 -8.69 -6.87 5.82
C THR A 35 -9.43 -7.13 4.51
N SER A 36 -8.92 -6.65 3.38
CA SER A 36 -9.50 -6.97 2.07
C SER A 36 -9.31 -8.44 1.70
N LEU A 37 -8.22 -9.09 2.11
CA LEU A 37 -8.05 -10.55 1.95
C LEU A 37 -8.96 -11.35 2.88
N ALA A 38 -9.38 -10.78 4.00
CA ALA A 38 -10.37 -11.39 4.88
C ALA A 38 -11.76 -11.43 4.23
N LYS A 39 -12.04 -10.44 3.37
CA LYS A 39 -13.26 -10.38 2.57
C LYS A 39 -13.30 -11.60 1.64
N ASP A 40 -14.46 -12.26 1.61
CA ASP A 40 -14.71 -13.47 0.81
C ASP A 40 -13.83 -14.68 1.15
N LYS A 41 -13.19 -14.67 2.32
CA LYS A 41 -12.33 -15.76 2.82
C LYS A 41 -11.13 -16.07 1.93
N ALA A 42 -10.67 -15.13 1.10
CA ALA A 42 -9.49 -15.32 0.26
C ALA A 42 -8.27 -15.71 1.10
N TYR A 43 -8.12 -15.13 2.30
CA TYR A 43 -7.08 -15.50 3.27
C TYR A 43 -7.01 -17.00 3.61
N ALA A 44 -8.13 -17.73 3.56
CA ALA A 44 -8.17 -19.16 3.89
C ALA A 44 -7.51 -20.03 2.81
N GLN A 45 -7.31 -19.49 1.61
CA GLN A 45 -6.64 -20.16 0.49
C GLN A 45 -5.20 -19.67 0.31
N ILE A 46 -4.73 -18.75 1.14
CA ILE A 46 -3.39 -18.15 1.04
C ILE A 46 -2.39 -18.95 1.86
N ARG A 47 -1.34 -19.41 1.18
CA ARG A 47 -0.11 -19.88 1.81
C ARG A 47 0.86 -18.70 1.95
N LEU A 48 1.07 -18.24 3.19
CA LEU A 48 1.83 -17.02 3.49
C LEU A 48 3.31 -17.07 3.02
N ASP A 49 3.85 -18.26 2.96
CA ASP A 49 5.20 -18.62 2.51
C ASP A 49 5.35 -18.58 0.98
N GLU A 50 4.28 -18.89 0.23
CA GLU A 50 4.33 -18.96 -1.23
C GLU A 50 3.79 -17.71 -1.92
N MET A 51 2.87 -16.99 -1.26
CA MET A 51 2.21 -15.86 -1.88
C MET A 51 3.11 -14.62 -1.91
N SER A 52 3.22 -13.99 -3.09
CA SER A 52 3.88 -12.68 -3.23
C SER A 52 2.96 -11.54 -2.77
N ILE A 53 3.56 -10.40 -2.39
CA ILE A 53 2.79 -9.22 -2.00
C ILE A 53 1.94 -8.71 -3.17
N HIS A 54 2.49 -8.72 -4.39
CA HIS A 54 1.77 -8.32 -5.59
C HIS A 54 0.51 -9.16 -5.82
N GLN A 55 0.61 -10.49 -5.70
CA GLN A 55 -0.56 -11.38 -5.80
C GLN A 55 -1.60 -11.08 -4.71
N ALA A 56 -1.14 -10.81 -3.48
CA ALA A 56 -2.02 -10.46 -2.37
C ALA A 56 -2.80 -9.16 -2.64
N LEU A 57 -2.13 -8.16 -3.22
CA LEU A 57 -2.76 -6.91 -3.60
C LEU A 57 -3.78 -7.10 -4.73
N GLN A 58 -3.50 -7.94 -5.73
CA GLN A 58 -4.45 -8.25 -6.80
C GLN A 58 -5.73 -8.91 -6.26
N LEU A 59 -5.60 -9.93 -5.39
CA LEU A 59 -6.78 -10.58 -4.78
C LEU A 59 -7.63 -9.60 -3.95
N GLY A 60 -7.01 -8.68 -3.22
CA GLY A 60 -7.74 -7.69 -2.41
C GLY A 60 -8.46 -6.61 -3.24
N GLN A 61 -7.97 -6.33 -4.46
CA GLN A 61 -8.58 -5.38 -5.38
C GLN A 61 -9.85 -5.95 -6.02
N ASP A 62 -9.83 -7.21 -6.43
CA ASP A 62 -11.00 -7.88 -7.02
C ASP A 62 -12.20 -7.97 -6.07
N ALA A 63 -11.94 -8.02 -4.75
CA ALA A 63 -12.96 -8.04 -3.70
C ALA A 63 -13.56 -6.65 -3.39
N THR A 64 -12.98 -5.55 -3.88
CA THR A 64 -13.40 -4.18 -3.55
C THR A 64 -13.82 -3.43 -4.82
N SER A 65 -15.10 -3.57 -5.19
CA SER A 65 -15.80 -3.05 -6.38
C SER A 65 -15.57 -1.53 -6.72
N PRO A 66 -16.07 -1.06 -7.88
CA PRO A 66 -15.42 -0.42 -9.03
C PRO A 66 -15.28 1.11 -8.89
N TYR A 67 -15.40 1.65 -7.67
CA TYR A 67 -15.47 3.08 -7.39
C TYR A 67 -14.15 3.55 -6.79
N GLY A 68 -13.23 3.94 -7.66
CA GLY A 68 -12.00 4.59 -7.24
C GLY A 68 -10.95 4.62 -8.33
N VAL A 69 -11.28 5.23 -9.46
CA VAL A 69 -10.32 5.62 -10.49
C VAL A 69 -9.39 6.69 -9.90
N PHE A 70 -8.45 6.28 -9.05
CA PHE A 70 -7.27 7.06 -8.74
C PHE A 70 -6.12 6.48 -9.56
N ASN A 71 -6.21 6.64 -10.88
CA ASN A 71 -5.06 6.59 -11.81
C ASN A 71 -3.97 5.54 -11.50
N GLY A 72 -4.35 4.31 -11.15
CA GLY A 72 -3.40 3.22 -10.84
C GLY A 72 -2.50 3.44 -9.61
N GLN A 73 -2.68 4.50 -8.80
CA GLN A 73 -1.75 4.84 -7.73
C GLN A 73 -2.41 4.75 -6.35
N ARG A 74 -2.24 3.59 -5.70
CA ARG A 74 -2.74 3.28 -4.34
C ARG A 74 -1.93 3.95 -3.24
N CYS A 75 -0.72 4.40 -3.55
CA CYS A 75 0.14 5.17 -2.67
C CYS A 75 0.18 6.64 -3.13
N GLN A 76 -0.05 7.58 -2.22
CA GLN A 76 0.16 9.00 -2.49
C GLN A 76 1.62 9.34 -2.14
N MET A 77 2.26 10.15 -2.98
CA MET A 77 3.66 10.55 -2.81
C MET A 77 3.77 12.04 -2.49
N CYS A 78 4.88 12.46 -1.89
CA CYS A 78 5.30 13.86 -1.85
C CYS A 78 6.82 13.99 -1.91
N LEU A 79 7.29 15.16 -2.31
CA LEU A 79 8.72 15.47 -2.28
C LEU A 79 9.09 16.05 -0.90
N PRO A 80 10.36 15.93 -0.46
CA PRO A 80 10.84 16.61 0.75
C PRO A 80 10.67 18.13 0.69
N SER A 81 10.67 18.70 -0.51
CA SER A 81 10.48 20.13 -0.77
C SER A 81 9.02 20.57 -0.84
N ASP A 82 8.05 19.64 -0.84
CA ASP A 82 6.63 20.00 -0.90
C ASP A 82 6.22 20.74 0.39
N PRO A 83 5.57 21.91 0.28
CA PRO A 83 5.11 22.65 1.45
C PRO A 83 3.94 21.92 2.13
N LEU A 84 3.78 22.14 3.44
CA LEU A 84 2.76 21.46 4.25
C LEU A 84 1.34 21.61 3.67
N HIS A 85 0.97 22.76 3.11
CA HIS A 85 -0.36 22.93 2.53
C HIS A 85 -0.65 21.93 1.40
N LYS A 86 0.35 21.60 0.58
CA LYS A 86 0.24 20.63 -0.53
C LYS A 86 0.18 19.19 0.00
N VAL A 87 0.94 18.89 1.05
CA VAL A 87 0.86 17.63 1.80
C VAL A 87 -0.56 17.45 2.37
N MET A 88 -1.12 18.49 2.99
CA MET A 88 -2.46 18.46 3.56
C MET A 88 -3.56 18.31 2.51
N GLU A 89 -3.43 18.96 1.35
CA GLU A 89 -4.35 18.78 0.23
C GLU A 89 -4.40 17.32 -0.25
N ARG A 90 -3.24 16.65 -0.33
CA ARG A 90 -3.20 15.22 -0.69
C ARG A 90 -3.80 14.33 0.41
N LEU A 91 -3.53 14.61 1.69
CA LEU A 91 -4.09 13.87 2.81
C LEU A 91 -5.62 14.06 2.93
N ALA A 92 -6.17 15.17 2.43
CA ALA A 92 -7.60 15.41 2.43
C ALA A 92 -8.37 14.50 1.44
N ASN A 93 -7.68 13.87 0.48
CA ASN A 93 -8.31 12.94 -0.45
C ASN A 93 -8.85 11.70 0.28
N PRO A 94 -10.14 11.35 0.12
CA PRO A 94 -10.73 10.19 0.77
C PRO A 94 -9.93 8.91 0.54
N GLY A 95 -9.70 8.16 1.61
CA GLY A 95 -8.91 6.91 1.57
C GLY A 95 -7.40 7.11 1.73
N THR A 96 -6.88 8.33 1.59
CA THR A 96 -5.47 8.63 1.86
C THR A 96 -5.25 8.69 3.37
N ARG A 97 -4.45 7.76 3.88
CA ARG A 97 -4.10 7.70 5.32
C ARG A 97 -2.68 8.15 5.61
N ARG A 98 -1.87 8.32 4.56
CA ARG A 98 -0.43 8.58 4.62
C ARG A 98 0.08 9.02 3.26
N LEU A 99 1.26 9.62 3.28
CA LEU A 99 2.06 9.97 2.11
C LEU A 99 3.43 9.30 2.23
N VAL A 100 3.98 8.86 1.11
CA VAL A 100 5.37 8.39 1.04
C VAL A 100 6.22 9.54 0.51
N ILE A 101 7.21 9.95 1.28
CA ILE A 101 8.17 10.94 0.82
C ILE A 101 9.14 10.24 -0.14
N VAL A 102 9.26 10.74 -1.36
CA VAL A 102 10.15 10.20 -2.39
C VAL A 102 11.10 11.29 -2.85
N GLU A 103 12.32 10.92 -3.20
CA GLU A 103 13.23 11.82 -3.91
C GLU A 103 12.77 11.98 -5.36
N ALA A 104 13.04 13.14 -5.96
CA ALA A 104 12.80 13.32 -7.38
C ALA A 104 13.76 12.41 -8.17
N GLY A 105 13.20 11.49 -8.96
CA GLY A 105 14.00 10.65 -9.86
C GLY A 105 14.79 11.53 -10.83
N SER A 106 16.08 11.22 -11.03
CA SER A 106 16.88 11.75 -12.14
C SER A 106 16.62 10.97 -13.42
#